data_AF-A0A0W0SQ64-F1
#
_entry.id   AF-A0A0W0SQ64-F1
#
_cell.length_a   1.000
_cell.length_b   1.000
_cell.length_c   1.000
_cell.angle_alpha   90.00
_cell.angle_beta   90.00
_cell.angle_gamma   90.00
#
_symmetry.space_group_name_H-M   'P 1'
#
loop_
_entity.id
_entity.type
_entity.pdbx_description
1 polymer ?
#
loop_
_entity_poly.entity_id
_entity_poly.type
_entity_poly.pdbx_seq_one_letter_code
_entity_poly.pdbx_strand_id
1 'polypeptide(L)'
;MCIGRRKFKTSAQLFKHLAPYQQNVFGMNVTIFGQSLYLAGSKNYREDLMVVVTNRHPRNAIASYLRRWEIETLFAALTKGWQFEDTRVIEPKRIEKLLVLLALGFVWAHRIGEWRASIKPIPLKKLRNQKRPKNSFFRLGLDHLR
;
A
#
# COMPACT_ATOMS: atom_id res chain seq x y z
N MET A 1 16.65 -13.11 -15.20
CA MET A 1 17.56 -12.40 -14.26
C MET A 1 18.84 -13.19 -14.16
N CYS A 2 19.99 -12.54 -14.05
CA CYS A 2 21.28 -13.21 -13.93
C CYS A 2 21.66 -13.36 -12.46
N ILE A 3 21.98 -14.57 -12.04
CA ILE A 3 22.50 -14.87 -10.71
C ILE A 3 23.99 -15.19 -10.85
N GLY A 4 24.85 -14.34 -10.28
CA GLY A 4 26.30 -14.46 -10.41
C GLY A 4 26.77 -14.40 -11.88
N ARG A 5 27.78 -15.20 -12.23
CA ARG A 5 28.48 -15.09 -13.52
C ARG A 5 27.71 -15.57 -14.76
N ARG A 6 26.55 -16.27 -14.69
CA ARG A 6 25.86 -16.78 -15.92
C ARG A 6 24.51 -17.50 -15.78
N LYS A 7 23.92 -17.70 -14.59
CA LYS A 7 22.67 -18.48 -14.50
C LYS A 7 21.44 -17.60 -14.72
N PHE A 8 20.75 -17.81 -15.83
CA PHE A 8 19.43 -17.24 -16.08
C PHE A 8 18.37 -18.06 -15.35
N LYS A 9 17.67 -17.42 -14.42
CA LYS A 9 16.46 -17.98 -13.81
C LYS A 9 15.32 -16.98 -13.90
N THR A 10 14.10 -17.52 -13.96
CA THR A 10 12.88 -16.73 -13.79
C THR A 10 12.74 -16.41 -12.30
N SER A 11 12.35 -15.17 -11.96
CA SER A 11 12.10 -14.78 -10.57
C SER A 11 11.12 -15.71 -9.86
N ALA A 12 10.09 -16.18 -10.57
CA ALA A 12 9.11 -17.11 -10.04
C ALA A 12 9.73 -18.44 -9.57
N GLN A 13 10.77 -18.94 -10.24
CA GLN A 13 11.44 -20.19 -9.87
C GLN A 13 12.20 -20.06 -8.54
N LEU A 14 12.66 -18.85 -8.17
CA LEU A 14 13.40 -18.61 -6.93
C LEU A 14 12.52 -18.68 -5.68
N PHE A 15 11.21 -18.54 -5.86
CA PHE A 15 10.24 -18.48 -4.77
C PHE A 15 9.16 -19.57 -4.87
N LYS A 16 9.39 -20.60 -5.70
CA LYS A 16 8.43 -21.69 -5.91
C LYS A 16 8.15 -22.47 -4.61
N HIS A 17 9.16 -22.57 -3.74
CA HIS A 17 9.11 -23.26 -2.44
C HIS A 17 8.29 -22.54 -1.36
N LEU A 18 7.87 -21.30 -1.60
CA LEU A 18 7.05 -20.57 -0.62
C LEU A 18 5.70 -21.25 -0.42
N ALA A 19 5.30 -21.46 0.83
CA ALA A 19 3.94 -21.80 1.22
C ALA A 19 3.05 -20.53 1.24
N PRO A 20 1.71 -20.67 1.27
CA PRO A 20 0.80 -19.53 1.45
C PRO A 20 1.13 -18.74 2.72
N TYR A 21 1.01 -17.41 2.67
CA TYR A 21 1.38 -16.48 3.75
C TYR A 21 2.87 -16.44 4.13
N GLN A 22 3.72 -17.21 3.43
CA GLN A 22 5.15 -17.18 3.64
C GLN A 22 5.78 -16.04 2.83
N GLN A 23 6.83 -15.46 3.40
CA GLN A 23 7.71 -14.52 2.75
C GLN A 23 9.15 -15.02 2.83
N ASN A 24 9.92 -14.77 1.78
CA ASN A 24 11.34 -15.06 1.78
C ASN A 24 12.11 -14.00 1.02
N VAL A 25 13.34 -13.77 1.44
CA VAL A 25 14.30 -12.91 0.79
C VAL A 25 15.28 -13.77 0.02
N PHE A 26 15.61 -13.35 -1.20
CA PHE A 26 16.74 -13.95 -1.89
C PHE A 26 18.03 -13.32 -1.36
N GLY A 27 18.87 -14.11 -0.69
CA GLY A 27 20.02 -13.63 0.07
C GLY A 27 21.19 -13.09 -0.75
N MET A 28 21.10 -13.09 -2.08
CA MET A 28 22.15 -12.60 -2.98
C MET A 28 21.61 -11.51 -3.91
N ASN A 29 22.50 -10.61 -4.32
CA ASN A 29 22.22 -9.70 -5.41
C ASN A 29 22.06 -10.44 -6.74
N VAL A 30 21.11 -9.97 -7.54
CA VAL A 30 20.84 -10.45 -8.89
C VAL A 30 20.96 -9.30 -9.88
N THR A 31 21.46 -9.58 -11.08
CA THR A 31 21.50 -8.59 -12.15
C THR A 31 20.20 -8.64 -12.93
N ILE A 32 19.49 -7.52 -12.97
CA ILE A 32 18.23 -7.33 -13.70
C ILE A 32 18.40 -6.08 -14.55
N PHE A 33 18.25 -6.21 -15.88
CA PHE A 33 18.46 -5.09 -16.82
C PHE A 33 19.79 -4.33 -16.60
N GLY A 34 20.88 -5.05 -16.31
CA GLY A 34 22.20 -4.45 -16.05
C GLY A 34 22.40 -3.85 -14.65
N GLN A 35 21.37 -3.84 -13.80
CA GLN A 35 21.43 -3.30 -12.45
C GLN A 35 21.52 -4.40 -11.40
N SER A 36 22.35 -4.20 -10.37
CA SER A 36 22.47 -5.10 -9.23
C SER A 36 21.36 -4.80 -8.21
N LEU A 37 20.42 -5.73 -8.04
CA LEU A 37 19.21 -5.57 -7.24
C LEU A 37 18.99 -6.78 -6.32
N TYR A 38 18.20 -6.57 -5.27
CA TYR A 38 17.72 -7.63 -4.39
C TYR A 38 16.29 -8.03 -4.73
N LEU A 39 15.93 -9.26 -4.37
CA LEU A 39 14.59 -9.82 -4.53
C LEU A 39 14.00 -10.27 -3.20
N ALA A 40 12.70 -10.06 -3.05
CA ALA A 40 11.90 -10.67 -2.01
C ALA A 40 10.61 -11.22 -2.63
N GLY A 41 10.13 -12.37 -2.13
CA GLY A 41 8.94 -13.02 -2.62
C GLY A 41 7.96 -13.33 -1.49
N SER A 42 6.66 -13.26 -1.78
CA SER A 42 5.60 -13.69 -0.86
C SER A 42 4.45 -14.32 -1.63
N LYS A 43 3.79 -15.32 -1.05
CA LYS A 43 2.53 -15.86 -1.57
C LYS A 43 1.34 -15.40 -0.74
N ASN A 44 0.28 -14.99 -1.43
CA ASN A 44 -0.98 -14.66 -0.78
C ASN A 44 -1.79 -15.93 -0.44
N TYR A 45 -3.00 -15.77 0.10
CA TYR A 45 -3.90 -16.87 0.45
C TYR A 45 -4.46 -17.66 -0.74
N ARG A 46 -4.36 -17.10 -1.95
CA ARG A 46 -4.74 -17.75 -3.22
C ARG A 46 -3.55 -18.42 -3.89
N GLU A 47 -2.42 -18.48 -3.19
CA GLU A 47 -1.14 -18.99 -3.70
C GLU A 47 -0.51 -18.14 -4.82
N ASP A 48 -1.04 -16.94 -5.09
CA ASP A 48 -0.45 -16.03 -6.08
C ASP A 48 0.90 -15.51 -5.55
N LEU A 49 1.92 -15.62 -6.39
CA LEU A 49 3.26 -15.17 -6.07
C LEU A 49 3.43 -13.68 -6.38
N MET A 50 3.80 -12.90 -5.36
CA MET A 50 4.27 -11.53 -5.48
C MET A 50 5.79 -11.51 -5.36
N VAL A 51 6.47 -10.91 -6.34
CA VAL A 51 7.92 -10.67 -6.30
C VAL A 51 8.18 -9.17 -6.24
N VAL A 52 8.90 -8.74 -5.21
CA VAL A 52 9.34 -7.36 -5.02
C VAL A 52 10.83 -7.27 -5.39
N VAL A 53 11.15 -6.31 -6.26
CA VAL A 53 12.52 -5.98 -6.65
C VAL A 53 12.91 -4.68 -5.95
N THR A 54 14.08 -4.63 -5.33
CA THR A 54 14.54 -3.42 -4.63
C THR A 54 16.05 -3.20 -4.77
N ASN A 55 16.47 -1.95 -4.82
CA ASN A 55 17.88 -1.54 -4.73
C ASN A 55 18.34 -1.33 -3.27
N ARG A 56 17.46 -1.53 -2.29
CA ARG A 56 17.75 -1.43 -0.85
C ARG A 56 17.83 -2.80 -0.20
N HIS A 57 18.20 -2.83 1.07
CA HIS A 57 18.28 -4.07 1.85
C HIS A 57 16.93 -4.84 1.82
N PRO A 58 16.92 -6.13 1.41
CA PRO A 58 15.69 -6.83 1.07
C PRO A 58 14.82 -7.24 2.27
N ARG A 59 15.37 -7.22 3.49
CA ARG A 59 14.66 -7.58 4.73
C ARG A 59 13.31 -6.90 4.90
N ASN A 60 13.21 -5.62 4.50
CA ASN A 60 11.99 -4.83 4.62
C ASN A 60 11.27 -4.63 3.27
N ALA A 61 11.73 -5.25 2.17
CA ALA A 61 11.22 -4.98 0.83
C ALA A 61 9.70 -5.24 0.73
N ILE A 62 9.24 -6.38 1.25
CA ILE A 62 7.82 -6.75 1.24
C ILE A 62 7.01 -5.81 2.12
N ALA A 63 7.45 -5.56 3.36
CA ALA A 63 6.76 -4.65 4.28
C ALA A 63 6.60 -3.24 3.70
N SER A 64 7.66 -2.70 3.08
CA SER A 64 7.62 -1.42 2.38
C SER A 64 6.67 -1.45 1.18
N TYR A 65 6.68 -2.54 0.39
CA TYR A 65 5.78 -2.66 -0.75
C TYR A 65 4.30 -2.74 -0.32
N LEU A 66 3.99 -3.39 0.80
CA LEU A 66 2.63 -3.46 1.32
C LEU A 66 2.05 -2.08 1.68
N ARG A 67 2.90 -1.10 2.02
CA ARG A 67 2.50 0.30 2.25
C ARG A 67 2.00 1.01 0.97
N ARG A 68 2.27 0.46 -0.22
CA ARG A 68 1.74 1.00 -1.50
C ARG A 68 0.21 1.14 -1.49
N TRP A 69 -0.49 0.26 -0.78
CA TRP A 69 -1.96 0.32 -0.64
C TRP A 69 -2.46 1.61 0.03
N GLU A 70 -1.60 2.33 0.76
CA GLU A 70 -1.96 3.60 1.40
C GLU A 70 -2.35 4.66 0.36
N ILE A 71 -1.73 4.65 -0.84
CA ILE A 71 -2.07 5.57 -1.94
C ILE A 71 -3.47 5.31 -2.47
N GLU A 72 -3.87 4.04 -2.63
CA GLU A 72 -5.23 3.68 -3.05
C GLU A 72 -6.27 4.15 -2.01
N THR A 73 -5.90 4.10 -0.73
CA THR A 73 -6.73 4.61 0.37
C THR A 73 -6.85 6.14 0.33
N LEU A 74 -5.76 6.85 0.02
CA LEU A 74 -5.77 8.31 -0.17
C LEU A 74 -6.67 8.69 -1.35
N PHE A 75 -6.53 8.04 -2.51
CA PHE A 75 -7.41 8.32 -3.65
C PHE A 75 -8.87 8.04 -3.35
N ALA A 76 -9.19 6.97 -2.62
CA ALA A 76 -10.56 6.72 -2.17
C ALA A 76 -11.07 7.81 -1.23
N ALA A 77 -10.23 8.37 -0.35
CA ALA A 77 -10.60 9.49 0.52
C ALA A 77 -10.86 10.79 -0.27
N LEU A 78 -10.05 11.08 -1.29
CA LEU A 78 -10.24 12.25 -2.15
C LEU A 78 -11.51 12.14 -3.01
N THR A 79 -11.75 10.97 -3.63
CA THR A 79 -12.90 10.77 -4.53
C THR A 79 -14.20 10.57 -3.75
N LYS A 80 -14.27 9.61 -2.82
CA LYS A 80 -15.51 9.26 -2.11
C LYS A 80 -15.73 10.07 -0.82
N GLY A 81 -14.67 10.57 -0.21
CA GLY A 81 -14.76 11.40 0.99
C GLY A 81 -15.04 12.85 0.65
N TRP A 82 -14.10 13.48 -0.04
CA TRP A 82 -14.16 14.91 -0.39
C TRP A 82 -14.84 15.21 -1.71
N GLN A 83 -15.25 14.22 -2.49
CA GLN A 83 -15.94 14.41 -3.77
C GLN A 83 -15.12 15.29 -4.72
N PHE A 84 -13.81 15.09 -4.73
CA PHE A 84 -12.88 15.91 -5.53
C PHE A 84 -13.25 15.92 -7.03
N GLU A 85 -13.68 14.78 -7.57
CA GLU A 85 -14.11 14.64 -8.97
C GLU A 85 -15.36 15.46 -9.29
N ASP A 86 -16.24 15.69 -8.31
CA ASP A 86 -17.49 16.46 -8.49
C ASP A 86 -17.23 17.97 -8.62
N THR A 87 -16.04 18.45 -8.23
CA THR A 87 -15.67 19.87 -8.34
C THR A 87 -15.47 20.33 -9.79
N ARG A 88 -15.28 19.40 -10.74
CA ARG A 88 -15.04 19.66 -12.18
C ARG A 88 -13.94 20.69 -12.46
N VAL A 89 -12.98 20.86 -11.55
CA VAL A 89 -11.84 21.75 -11.75
C VAL A 89 -10.87 21.09 -12.73
N ILE A 90 -10.68 21.71 -13.90
CA ILE A 90 -9.83 21.18 -14.98
C ILE A 90 -8.50 21.96 -15.08
N GLU A 91 -8.44 23.20 -14.59
CA GLU A 91 -7.25 24.03 -14.69
C GLU A 91 -6.13 23.55 -13.73
N PRO A 92 -4.92 23.21 -14.23
CA PRO A 92 -3.86 22.63 -13.41
C PRO A 92 -3.47 23.47 -12.19
N LYS A 93 -3.38 24.79 -12.34
CA LYS A 93 -3.05 25.70 -11.23
C LYS A 93 -4.11 25.71 -10.13
N ARG A 94 -5.39 25.49 -10.48
CA ARG A 94 -6.49 25.40 -9.51
C ARG A 94 -6.53 24.03 -8.85
N ILE A 95 -6.24 22.97 -9.61
CA ILE A 95 -6.06 21.60 -9.08
C ILE A 95 -4.97 21.59 -8.02
N GLU A 96 -3.80 22.19 -8.30
CA GLU A 96 -2.70 22.27 -7.34
C GLU A 96 -3.12 22.92 -6.01
N LYS A 97 -3.74 24.10 -6.08
CA LYS A 97 -4.24 24.80 -4.88
C LYS A 97 -5.29 23.99 -4.13
N LEU A 98 -6.20 23.32 -4.85
CA LEU A 98 -7.23 22.48 -4.25
C LEU A 98 -6.62 21.24 -3.59
N LEU A 99 -5.62 20.62 -4.18
CA LEU A 99 -4.90 19.49 -3.58
C LEU A 99 -4.21 19.87 -2.27
N VAL A 100 -3.63 21.08 -2.17
CA VAL A 100 -3.06 21.57 -0.91
C VAL A 100 -4.13 21.67 0.18
N LEU A 101 -5.29 22.24 -0.13
CA LEU A 101 -6.41 22.34 0.81
C LEU A 101 -6.92 20.95 1.22
N LEU A 102 -7.06 20.03 0.26
CA LEU A 102 -7.50 18.66 0.53
C LEU A 102 -6.48 17.88 1.36
N ALA A 103 -5.18 18.11 1.17
CA ALA A 103 -4.14 17.49 1.98
C ALA A 103 -4.24 17.94 3.45
N LEU A 104 -4.44 19.24 3.68
CA LEU A 104 -4.65 19.79 5.04
C LEU A 104 -5.94 19.23 5.66
N GLY A 105 -7.04 19.24 4.90
CA GLY A 105 -8.31 18.65 5.33
C GLY A 105 -8.21 17.15 5.64
N PHE A 106 -7.45 16.42 4.84
CA PHE A 106 -7.19 14.99 5.06
C PHE A 106 -6.43 14.75 6.36
N VAL A 107 -5.37 15.50 6.63
CA VAL A 107 -4.60 15.39 7.89
C VAL A 107 -5.51 15.69 9.08
N TRP A 108 -6.32 16.74 9.00
CA TRP A 108 -7.24 17.09 10.08
C TRP A 108 -8.27 15.99 10.33
N ALA A 109 -8.97 15.53 9.28
CA ALA A 109 -9.94 14.45 9.37
C ALA A 109 -9.29 13.16 9.91
N HIS A 110 -8.08 12.82 9.46
CA HIS A 110 -7.38 11.64 9.97
C HIS A 110 -7.06 11.77 11.45
N ARG A 111 -6.50 12.90 11.90
CA ARG A 111 -6.15 13.15 13.31
C ARG A 111 -7.37 13.11 14.24
N ILE A 112 -8.47 13.74 13.85
CA ILE A 112 -9.73 13.65 14.59
C ILE A 112 -10.21 12.21 14.65
N GLY A 113 -10.11 11.47 13.55
CA GLY A 113 -10.47 10.06 13.49
C GLY A 113 -9.69 9.20 14.47
N GLU A 114 -8.37 9.39 14.54
CA GLU A 114 -7.51 8.71 15.52
C GLU A 114 -7.94 9.03 16.96
N TRP A 115 -8.18 10.32 17.26
CA TRP A 115 -8.63 10.76 18.58
C TRP A 115 -10.02 10.20 18.93
N ARG A 116 -10.97 10.20 17.99
CA ARG A 116 -12.29 9.60 18.20
C ARG A 116 -12.21 8.10 18.43
N ALA A 117 -11.33 7.42 17.70
CA ALA A 117 -11.14 5.99 17.83
C ALA A 117 -10.44 5.58 19.14
N SER A 118 -9.63 6.46 19.74
CA SER A 118 -9.04 6.21 21.06
C SER A 118 -10.08 6.28 22.17
N ILE A 119 -11.08 7.15 22.04
CA ILE A 119 -12.21 7.24 22.99
C ILE A 119 -13.21 6.10 22.76
N LYS A 120 -13.60 5.87 21.50
CA LYS A 120 -14.54 4.82 21.11
C LYS A 120 -13.96 4.00 19.95
N PRO A 121 -13.46 2.79 20.23
CA PRO A 121 -12.87 1.94 19.20
C PRO A 121 -13.81 1.70 18.02
N ILE A 122 -13.24 1.70 16.81
CA ILE A 122 -13.99 1.45 15.58
C ILE A 122 -14.47 -0.01 15.58
N PRO A 123 -15.78 -0.28 15.45
CA PRO A 123 -16.28 -1.64 15.47
C PRO A 123 -15.76 -2.42 14.27
N LEU A 124 -15.37 -3.68 14.51
CA LEU A 124 -14.99 -4.60 13.45
C LEU A 124 -16.23 -5.26 12.85
N LYS A 125 -16.36 -5.22 11.52
CA LYS A 125 -17.40 -5.93 10.77
C LYS A 125 -16.79 -7.18 10.13
N LYS A 126 -17.52 -8.31 10.17
CA LYS A 126 -17.15 -9.51 9.43
C LYS A 126 -17.43 -9.29 7.95
N LEU A 127 -16.41 -9.44 7.12
CA LEU A 127 -16.52 -9.40 5.67
C LEU A 127 -15.90 -10.69 5.11
N ARG A 128 -16.75 -11.54 4.52
CA ARG A 128 -16.39 -12.90 4.12
C ARG A 128 -15.73 -13.65 5.29
N ASN A 129 -14.43 -13.94 5.17
CA ASN A 129 -13.65 -14.72 6.14
C ASN A 129 -12.72 -13.85 7.01
N GLN A 130 -12.83 -12.52 6.95
CA GLN A 130 -11.96 -11.60 7.68
C GLN A 130 -12.76 -10.57 8.50
N LYS A 131 -12.21 -10.15 9.63
CA LYS A 131 -12.70 -8.98 10.37
C LYS A 131 -12.01 -7.73 9.83
N ARG A 132 -12.78 -6.70 9.49
CA ARG A 132 -12.26 -5.42 9.00
C ARG A 132 -12.90 -4.28 9.79
N PRO A 133 -12.17 -3.19 10.10
CA PRO A 133 -12.78 -2.00 10.68
C PRO A 133 -13.93 -1.50 9.82
N LYS A 134 -15.05 -1.13 10.44
CA LYS A 134 -16.23 -0.61 9.73
C LYS A 134 -15.89 0.66 8.95
N ASN A 135 -15.12 1.57 9.56
CA ASN A 135 -14.68 2.83 8.99
C ASN A 135 -13.14 2.94 9.07
N SER A 136 -12.54 3.72 8.18
CA SER A 136 -11.16 4.22 8.36
C SER A 136 -11.14 5.36 9.39
N PHE A 137 -9.96 5.68 9.94
CA PHE A 137 -9.79 6.86 10.79
C PHE A 137 -10.22 8.12 10.04
N PHE A 138 -9.74 8.29 8.81
CA PHE A 138 -10.16 9.39 7.94
C PHE A 138 -11.69 9.51 7.85
N ARG A 139 -12.41 8.40 7.58
CA ARG A 139 -13.88 8.45 7.45
C ARG A 139 -14.54 8.84 8.77
N LEU A 140 -14.09 8.27 9.89
CA LEU A 140 -14.60 8.59 11.21
C LEU A 140 -14.42 10.08 11.55
N GLY A 141 -13.27 10.66 11.24
CA GLY A 141 -13.03 12.08 11.51
C GLY A 141 -13.69 13.02 10.50
N LEU A 142 -13.81 12.62 9.23
CA LEU A 142 -14.58 13.38 8.25
C LEU A 142 -16.07 13.46 8.63
N ASP A 143 -16.65 12.33 9.08
CA ASP A 143 -18.03 12.29 9.57
C ASP A 143 -18.21 13.12 10.86
N HIS A 144 -17.13 13.46 11.57
CA HIS A 144 -17.18 14.34 12.74
C HIS A 144 -17.04 15.83 12.38
N LEU A 145 -16.36 16.13 11.28
CA LEU A 145 -16.19 17.49 10.77
C LEU A 145 -17.42 18.00 10.00
N ARG A 146 -18.32 17.11 9.61
CA ARG A 146 -19.61 17.39 8.96
C ARG A 146 -20.74 17.41 9.96
#